data_AF-A0A4Y2UW38-F1
#
_entry.id   AF-A0A4Y2UW38-F1
#
_cell.length_a   1.000
_cell.length_b   1.000
_cell.length_c   1.000
_cell.angle_alpha   90.00
_cell.angle_beta   90.00
_cell.angle_gamma   90.00
#
_symmetry.space_group_name_H-M   'P 1'
#
loop_
_entity.id
_entity.type
_entity.pdbx_description
1 polymer ?
#
loop_
_entity_poly.entity_id
_entity_poly.type
_entity_poly.pdbx_seq_one_letter_code
_entity_poly.pdbx_strand_id
1 'polypeptide(L)'
;MLDKVYNDMAKIGLSLNPNKSHSFCLSGQTPVGVRETLFCLGPDTILPIVESEYHRFLGKPVGFNPVPDYKKFNDIIECAEKIMKSLLAPWQRLDALVTFIFPALQFLMRTAQFKKEDWDVFDEAIRKLIKETLYLPDNACNELLYGHRKSGCFGVPIAAEESDLNRINSAFKLLISPDELVAELALKDLQNTVSKRVRRKNVTDDLSNYMSGDLEMDEGRPASNHVSNTWTVARSASSRQKVIWSFSDGLPQLHFKELVIKSSSRRKVLFTIRNRLRQDRALVLLSKPHQGKVMECVAQSPASAHFFYNGDFTRFSDWRFIFKARLGLLPLNGAPWKEGDKSCRRCT
;
A
#
# COMPACT_ATOMS: atom_id res chain seq x y z
N MET A 1 -11.18 37.77 -0.72
CA MET A 1 -11.29 36.61 -1.64
C MET A 1 -12.55 35.81 -1.36
N LEU A 2 -12.83 35.42 -0.11
CA LEU A 2 -14.05 34.69 0.27
C LEU A 2 -15.35 35.42 -0.09
N ASP A 3 -15.45 36.74 0.19
CA ASP A 3 -16.66 37.52 -0.16
C ASP A 3 -16.92 37.58 -1.66
N LYS A 4 -15.86 37.57 -2.47
CA LYS A 4 -15.98 37.52 -3.92
C LYS A 4 -16.58 36.19 -4.37
N VAL A 5 -16.10 35.07 -3.81
CA VAL A 5 -16.65 33.74 -4.09
C VAL A 5 -18.10 33.64 -3.62
N TYR A 6 -18.42 34.16 -2.43
CA TYR A 6 -19.78 34.23 -1.92
C TYR A 6 -20.73 34.97 -2.89
N ASN A 7 -20.33 36.16 -3.33
CA ASN A 7 -21.12 36.96 -4.26
C ASN A 7 -21.23 36.32 -5.65
N ASP A 8 -20.15 35.73 -6.17
CA ASP A 8 -20.16 35.08 -7.49
C ASP A 8 -21.02 33.81 -7.49
N MET A 9 -21.02 33.03 -6.39
CA MET A 9 -21.93 31.89 -6.22
C MET A 9 -23.39 32.35 -6.17
N ALA A 10 -23.67 33.44 -5.45
CA ALA A 10 -25.01 34.01 -5.40
C ALA A 10 -25.51 34.48 -6.78
N LYS A 11 -24.64 35.05 -7.62
CA LYS A 11 -24.98 35.47 -9.00
C LYS A 11 -25.42 34.30 -9.88
N ILE A 12 -24.94 33.08 -9.61
CA ILE A 12 -25.33 31.86 -10.34
C ILE A 12 -26.41 31.06 -9.59
N GLY A 13 -27.05 31.65 -8.57
CA GLY A 13 -28.15 31.03 -7.82
C GLY A 13 -27.72 29.95 -6.82
N LEU A 14 -26.44 29.90 -6.46
CA LEU A 14 -25.93 28.96 -5.45
C LEU A 14 -25.67 29.67 -4.12
N SER A 15 -26.01 28.98 -3.02
CA SER A 15 -25.65 29.39 -1.67
C SER A 15 -24.61 28.44 -1.08
N LEU A 16 -23.62 29.02 -0.41
CA LEU A 16 -22.61 28.28 0.33
C LEU A 16 -23.15 27.97 1.73
N ASN A 17 -22.89 26.75 2.22
CA ASN A 17 -23.37 26.30 3.52
C ASN A 17 -22.28 26.50 4.59
N PRO A 18 -22.42 27.47 5.51
CA PRO A 18 -21.40 27.76 6.53
C PRO A 18 -21.07 26.55 7.42
N ASN A 19 -22.05 25.68 7.71
CA ASN A 19 -21.84 24.47 8.53
C ASN A 19 -21.00 23.40 7.83
N LYS A 20 -20.88 23.45 6.49
CA LYS A 20 -19.99 22.59 5.71
C LYS A 20 -18.67 23.28 5.35
N SER A 21 -18.59 24.60 5.51
CA SER A 21 -17.39 25.40 5.29
C SER A 21 -16.48 25.32 6.51
N HIS A 22 -15.18 25.20 6.27
CA HIS A 22 -14.17 25.15 7.31
C HIS A 22 -13.03 26.10 6.96
N SER A 23 -12.44 26.75 7.96
CA SER A 23 -11.27 27.61 7.78
C SER A 23 -10.06 27.05 8.51
N PHE A 24 -8.88 27.24 7.94
CA PHE A 24 -7.64 26.74 8.52
C PHE A 24 -6.54 27.80 8.37
N CYS A 25 -6.10 28.39 9.48
CA CYS A 25 -5.04 29.38 9.51
C CYS A 25 -3.77 28.76 10.11
N LEU A 26 -2.73 28.60 9.30
CA LEU A 26 -1.45 28.05 9.72
C LEU A 26 -0.37 29.13 9.72
N SER A 27 0.38 29.24 10.80
CA SER A 27 1.61 30.04 10.84
C SER A 27 2.84 29.15 10.69
N GLY A 28 3.73 29.54 9.78
CA GLY A 28 5.03 28.91 9.60
C GLY A 28 6.13 29.46 10.52
N GLN A 29 5.83 30.40 11.41
CA GLN A 29 6.78 30.95 12.37
C GLN A 29 6.74 30.15 13.67
N THR A 30 7.90 29.96 14.31
CA THR A 30 8.00 29.25 15.60
C THR A 30 7.26 30.01 16.71
N PRO A 31 6.35 29.35 17.48
CA PRO A 31 5.91 27.96 17.33
C PRO A 31 4.98 27.78 16.12
N VAL A 32 5.35 26.84 15.23
CA VAL A 32 4.58 26.47 14.05
C VAL A 32 3.29 25.82 14.51
N GLY A 33 2.15 26.31 14.02
CA GLY A 33 0.87 25.77 14.43
C GLY A 33 -0.32 26.57 13.94
N VAL A 34 -1.50 26.13 14.36
CA VAL A 34 -2.77 26.77 14.02
C VAL A 34 -2.88 28.13 14.72
N ARG A 35 -3.61 29.06 14.10
CA ARG A 35 -3.96 30.35 14.69
C ARG A 35 -5.47 30.43 14.85
N GLU A 36 -5.92 31.03 15.95
CA GLU A 36 -7.33 31.31 16.24
C GLU A 36 -7.84 32.49 15.41
N THR A 37 -7.79 32.33 14.09
CA THR A 37 -8.31 33.32 13.14
C THR A 37 -9.69 32.88 12.70
N LEU A 38 -10.69 33.71 13.01
CA LEU A 38 -12.06 33.50 12.54
C LEU A 38 -12.22 34.09 11.15
N PHE A 39 -12.81 33.31 10.25
CA PHE A 39 -13.18 33.76 8.90
C PHE A 39 -14.69 33.76 8.77
N CYS A 40 -15.22 34.72 8.02
CA CYS A 40 -16.64 34.81 7.73
C CYS A 40 -16.91 34.47 6.26
N LEU A 41 -18.12 33.99 6.01
CA LEU A 41 -18.66 33.69 4.70
C LEU A 41 -20.00 34.42 4.58
N GLY A 42 -19.95 35.64 4.01
CA GLY A 42 -21.07 36.57 4.14
C GLY A 42 -21.27 36.95 5.62
N PRO A 43 -22.49 36.87 6.17
CA PRO A 43 -22.75 37.20 7.57
C PRO A 43 -22.32 36.11 8.56
N ASP A 44 -22.08 34.87 8.09
CA ASP A 44 -21.89 33.71 8.95
C ASP A 44 -20.40 33.45 9.24
N THR A 45 -20.07 33.08 10.48
CA THR A 45 -18.72 32.66 10.86
C THR A 45 -18.49 31.19 10.47
N ILE A 46 -17.34 30.91 9.85
CA ILE A 46 -16.94 29.57 9.42
C ILE A 46 -16.30 28.81 10.58
N LEU A 47 -16.52 27.49 10.65
CA LEU A 47 -15.88 26.65 11.66
C LEU A 47 -14.33 26.61 11.48
N PRO A 48 -13.53 27.04 12.46
CA PRO A 48 -12.08 26.91 12.38
C PRO A 48 -11.64 25.47 12.70
N ILE A 49 -10.71 24.94 11.92
CA ILE A 49 -10.03 23.66 12.22
C ILE A 49 -8.86 23.96 13.15
N VAL A 50 -8.92 23.47 14.39
CA VAL A 50 -7.84 23.62 15.38
C VAL A 50 -6.79 22.51 15.25
N GLU A 51 -5.75 22.56 16.08
CA GLU A 51 -4.70 21.53 16.08
C GLU A 51 -5.25 20.15 16.46
N SER A 52 -4.75 19.10 15.80
CA SER A 52 -5.21 17.69 15.93
C SER A 52 -6.63 17.41 15.43
N GLU A 53 -7.44 18.43 15.20
CA GLU A 53 -8.71 18.30 14.51
C GLU A 53 -8.53 18.23 12.99
N TYR A 54 -9.55 17.70 12.32
CA TYR A 54 -9.53 17.57 10.87
C TYR A 54 -10.93 17.68 10.27
N HIS A 55 -10.97 18.24 9.06
CA HIS A 55 -12.11 18.12 8.17
C HIS A 55 -11.86 17.02 7.13
N ARG A 56 -12.91 16.34 6.68
CA ARG A 56 -12.78 15.31 5.63
C ARG A 56 -12.99 15.92 4.26
N PHE A 57 -11.92 16.04 3.49
CA PHE A 57 -12.01 16.41 2.08
C PHE A 57 -11.78 15.18 1.20
N LEU A 58 -12.80 14.79 0.45
CA LEU A 58 -12.79 13.58 -0.39
C LEU A 58 -12.35 12.31 0.37
N GLY A 59 -12.69 12.21 1.66
CA GLY A 59 -12.33 11.09 2.52
C GLY A 59 -10.88 11.09 3.01
N LYS A 60 -10.09 12.15 2.76
CA LYS A 60 -8.79 12.39 3.39
C LYS A 60 -8.98 13.37 4.56
N PRO A 61 -8.41 13.10 5.75
CA PRO A 61 -8.39 14.07 6.83
C PRO A 61 -7.45 15.24 6.45
N VAL A 62 -7.96 16.47 6.57
CA VAL A 62 -7.26 17.72 6.28
C VAL A 62 -7.27 18.58 7.54
N GLY A 63 -6.09 18.96 8.02
CA GLY A 63 -5.88 19.74 9.24
C GLY A 63 -4.38 19.85 9.55
N PHE A 64 -4.03 20.43 10.71
CA PHE A 64 -2.67 20.41 11.22
C PHE A 64 -2.47 19.19 12.12
N ASN A 65 -1.51 18.33 11.76
CA ASN A 65 -1.26 17.06 12.46
C ASN A 65 -2.55 16.23 12.69
N PRO A 66 -3.34 15.97 11.64
CA PRO A 66 -4.63 15.30 11.82
C PRO A 66 -4.41 13.88 12.34
N VAL A 67 -5.18 13.50 13.35
CA VAL A 67 -5.19 12.12 13.85
C VAL A 67 -5.83 11.20 12.79
N PRO A 68 -5.18 10.10 12.38
CA PRO A 68 -5.80 9.15 11.46
C PRO A 68 -7.12 8.60 11.99
N ASP A 69 -8.07 8.34 11.10
CA ASP A 69 -9.36 7.74 11.44
C ASP A 69 -9.21 6.22 11.67
N TYR A 70 -8.67 5.85 12.83
CA TYR A 70 -8.49 4.44 13.21
C TYR A 70 -9.80 3.69 13.35
N LYS A 71 -10.93 4.37 13.61
CA LYS A 71 -12.24 3.73 13.61
C LYS A 71 -12.54 3.13 12.24
N LYS A 72 -12.43 3.95 11.18
CA LYS A 72 -12.62 3.47 9.80
C LYS A 72 -11.61 2.38 9.42
N PHE A 73 -10.38 2.46 9.90
CA PHE A 73 -9.38 1.42 9.67
C PHE A 73 -9.80 0.08 10.29
N ASN A 74 -10.23 0.11 11.56
CA ASN A 74 -10.72 -1.07 12.28
C ASN A 74 -12.00 -1.63 11.64
N ASP A 75 -12.93 -0.78 11.19
CA ASP A 75 -14.14 -1.21 10.49
C ASP A 75 -13.80 -2.05 9.23
N ILE A 76 -12.73 -1.70 8.52
CA ILE A 76 -12.27 -2.45 7.34
C ILE A 76 -11.62 -3.78 7.74
N ILE A 77 -10.83 -3.80 8.82
CA ILE A 77 -10.29 -5.05 9.38
C ILE A 77 -11.45 -5.99 9.75
N GLU A 78 -12.42 -5.51 10.52
CA GLU A 78 -13.60 -6.29 10.91
C GLU A 78 -14.38 -6.82 9.70
N CYS A 79 -14.54 -6.00 8.66
CA CYS A 79 -15.17 -6.43 7.42
C CYS A 79 -14.40 -7.58 6.75
N ALA A 80 -13.07 -7.45 6.65
CA ALA A 80 -12.22 -8.49 6.10
C ALA A 80 -12.27 -9.78 6.95
N GLU A 81 -12.29 -9.67 8.28
CA GLU A 81 -12.46 -10.82 9.16
C GLU A 81 -13.80 -11.52 8.95
N LYS A 82 -14.89 -10.76 8.83
CA LYS A 82 -16.24 -11.29 8.58
C LYS A 82 -16.29 -12.07 7.26
N ILE A 83 -15.64 -11.57 6.20
CA ILE A 83 -15.53 -12.28 4.92
C ILE A 83 -14.78 -13.61 5.11
N MET A 84 -13.63 -13.59 5.79
CA MET A 84 -12.80 -14.78 5.97
C MET A 84 -13.44 -15.84 6.90
N LYS A 85 -14.28 -15.41 7.85
CA LYS A 85 -15.03 -16.28 8.77
C LYS A 85 -16.44 -16.65 8.26
N SER A 86 -16.85 -16.15 7.10
CA SER A 86 -18.18 -16.39 6.52
C SER A 86 -18.40 -17.85 6.11
N LEU A 87 -19.63 -18.21 5.73
CA LEU A 87 -19.97 -19.54 5.21
C LEU A 87 -19.66 -19.73 3.71
N LEU A 88 -19.01 -18.75 3.07
CA LEU A 88 -18.57 -18.86 1.68
C LEU A 88 -17.58 -20.02 1.50
N ALA A 89 -17.49 -20.54 0.28
CA ALA A 89 -16.46 -21.51 -0.07
C ALA A 89 -15.05 -20.90 0.10
N PRO A 90 -14.02 -21.69 0.46
CA PRO A 90 -12.70 -21.14 0.76
C PRO A 90 -12.09 -20.27 -0.34
N TRP A 91 -12.21 -20.65 -1.61
CA TRP A 91 -11.75 -19.85 -2.75
C TRP A 91 -12.54 -18.54 -2.91
N GLN A 92 -13.85 -18.55 -2.64
CA GLN A 92 -14.69 -17.34 -2.67
C GLN A 92 -14.29 -16.34 -1.59
N ARG A 93 -13.87 -16.81 -0.39
CA ARG A 93 -13.37 -15.92 0.67
C ARG A 93 -12.09 -15.20 0.24
N LEU A 94 -11.16 -15.95 -0.36
CA LEU A 94 -9.90 -15.39 -0.87
C LEU A 94 -10.14 -14.43 -2.04
N ASP A 95 -11.05 -14.77 -2.94
CA ASP A 95 -11.41 -13.90 -4.05
C ASP A 95 -12.07 -12.60 -3.55
N ALA A 96 -13.03 -12.69 -2.63
CA ALA A 96 -13.67 -11.53 -2.02
C ALA A 96 -12.66 -10.61 -1.29
N LEU A 97 -11.68 -11.18 -0.60
CA LEU A 97 -10.60 -10.41 0.03
C LEU A 97 -9.81 -9.61 -1.01
N VAL A 98 -9.39 -10.24 -2.11
CA VAL A 98 -8.59 -9.59 -3.16
C VAL A 98 -9.40 -8.61 -4.01
N THR A 99 -10.69 -8.88 -4.22
CA THR A 99 -11.57 -8.12 -5.11
C THR A 99 -12.27 -6.95 -4.41
N PHE A 100 -12.57 -7.05 -3.11
CA PHE A 100 -13.30 -5.99 -2.39
C PHE A 100 -12.45 -5.27 -1.35
N ILE A 101 -11.72 -6.01 -0.51
CA ILE A 101 -10.99 -5.39 0.62
C ILE A 101 -9.76 -4.63 0.14
N PHE A 102 -8.84 -5.27 -0.59
CA PHE A 102 -7.61 -4.60 -1.04
C PHE A 102 -7.88 -3.35 -1.91
N PRO A 103 -8.85 -3.35 -2.85
CA PRO A 103 -9.23 -2.15 -3.57
C PRO A 103 -9.78 -1.04 -2.67
N ALA A 104 -10.56 -1.37 -1.63
CA ALA A 104 -11.08 -0.38 -0.68
C ALA A 104 -9.95 0.31 0.12
N LEU A 105 -8.84 -0.39 0.37
CA LEU A 105 -7.67 0.16 1.06
C LEU A 105 -6.84 1.11 0.18
N GLN A 106 -6.94 0.99 -1.15
CA GLN A 106 -6.02 1.66 -2.07
C GLN A 106 -6.04 3.19 -1.93
N PHE A 107 -7.21 3.78 -1.68
CA PHE A 107 -7.32 5.22 -1.49
C PHE A 107 -6.56 5.70 -0.23
N LEU A 108 -6.71 4.97 0.87
CA LEU A 108 -6.05 5.26 2.15
C LEU A 108 -4.52 5.14 2.01
N MET A 109 -4.06 4.13 1.27
CA MET A 109 -2.65 3.90 0.96
C MET A 109 -2.05 5.03 0.12
N ARG A 110 -2.72 5.43 -0.96
CA ARG A 110 -2.26 6.51 -1.87
C ARG A 110 -2.19 7.87 -1.18
N THR A 111 -3.13 8.14 -0.29
CA THR A 111 -3.19 9.40 0.47
C THR A 111 -2.36 9.38 1.75
N ALA A 112 -1.65 8.28 2.01
CA ALA A 112 -0.79 8.07 3.17
C ALA A 112 -1.48 8.37 4.52
N GLN A 113 -2.74 7.95 4.67
CA GLN A 113 -3.53 8.21 5.89
C GLN A 113 -3.02 7.46 7.12
N PHE A 114 -2.40 6.30 6.92
CA PHE A 114 -1.89 5.42 7.98
C PHE A 114 -0.40 5.18 7.77
N LYS A 115 0.33 4.90 8.85
CA LYS A 115 1.75 4.56 8.81
C LYS A 115 1.93 3.14 8.27
N LYS A 116 3.18 2.72 8.04
CA LYS A 116 3.45 1.39 7.47
C LYS A 116 3.06 0.30 8.46
N GLU A 117 3.36 0.54 9.72
CA GLU A 117 3.18 -0.36 10.85
C GLU A 117 1.69 -0.70 11.05
N ASP A 118 0.79 0.25 10.79
CA ASP A 118 -0.67 0.01 10.80
C ASP A 118 -1.06 -1.04 9.75
N TRP A 119 -0.45 -0.99 8.56
CA TRP A 119 -0.67 -1.98 7.50
C TRP A 119 -0.04 -3.34 7.83
N ASP A 120 1.07 -3.36 8.57
CA ASP A 120 1.68 -4.61 9.05
C ASP A 120 0.75 -5.33 10.03
N VAL A 121 0.06 -4.58 10.91
CA VAL A 121 -0.99 -5.13 11.81
C VAL A 121 -2.14 -5.73 11.00
N PHE A 122 -2.61 -5.04 9.96
CA PHE A 122 -3.61 -5.59 9.03
C PHE A 122 -3.13 -6.88 8.38
N ASP A 123 -1.89 -6.89 7.86
CA ASP A 123 -1.32 -8.06 7.20
C ASP A 123 -1.18 -9.27 8.13
N GLU A 124 -0.83 -9.05 9.40
CA GLU A 124 -0.73 -10.10 10.41
C GLU A 124 -2.10 -10.73 10.71
N ALA A 125 -3.12 -9.90 10.97
CA ALA A 125 -4.48 -10.37 11.25
C ALA A 125 -5.05 -11.19 10.08
N ILE A 126 -4.92 -10.69 8.85
CA ILE A 126 -5.47 -11.34 7.66
C ILE A 126 -4.66 -12.58 7.28
N ARG A 127 -3.32 -12.60 7.48
CA ARG A 127 -2.49 -13.77 7.18
C ARG A 127 -2.95 -15.01 7.95
N LYS A 128 -3.27 -14.86 9.24
CA LYS A 128 -3.77 -15.96 10.07
C LYS A 128 -5.05 -16.55 9.47
N LEU A 129 -6.01 -15.69 9.13
CA LEU A 129 -7.28 -16.10 8.55
C LEU A 129 -7.15 -16.73 7.15
N ILE A 130 -6.18 -16.27 6.34
CA ILE A 130 -5.84 -16.91 5.07
C ILE A 130 -5.30 -18.32 5.31
N LYS A 131 -4.35 -18.50 6.24
CA LYS A 131 -3.81 -19.83 6.57
C LYS A 131 -4.90 -20.79 7.06
N GLU A 132 -5.80 -20.32 7.91
CA GLU A 132 -6.98 -21.08 8.36
C GLU A 132 -7.88 -21.50 7.19
N THR A 133 -8.18 -20.57 6.27
CA THR A 133 -8.98 -20.85 5.06
C THR A 133 -8.32 -21.88 4.13
N LEU A 134 -7.00 -21.95 4.15
CA LEU A 134 -6.19 -22.91 3.40
C LEU A 134 -5.89 -24.21 4.18
N TYR A 135 -6.40 -24.34 5.41
CA TYR A 135 -6.12 -25.44 6.32
C TYR A 135 -4.61 -25.68 6.54
N LEU A 136 -3.84 -24.60 6.56
CA LEU A 136 -2.39 -24.60 6.74
C LEU A 136 -2.03 -24.36 8.22
N PRO A 137 -1.02 -25.07 8.75
CA PRO A 137 -0.47 -24.77 10.08
C PRO A 137 0.35 -23.48 10.09
N ASP A 138 0.65 -22.96 11.28
CA ASP A 138 1.40 -21.71 11.45
C ASP A 138 2.81 -21.75 10.84
N ASN A 139 3.47 -22.91 10.89
CA ASN A 139 4.79 -23.13 10.30
C ASN A 139 4.79 -23.23 8.76
N ALA A 140 3.62 -23.15 8.10
CA ALA A 140 3.54 -23.06 6.65
C ALA A 140 4.20 -21.76 6.14
N CYS A 141 4.98 -21.89 5.09
CA CYS A 141 5.69 -20.77 4.48
C CYS A 141 4.73 -19.71 3.93
N ASN A 142 5.05 -18.44 4.16
CA ASN A 142 4.20 -17.32 3.72
C ASN A 142 4.34 -17.06 2.22
N GLU A 143 5.43 -17.52 1.60
CA GLU A 143 5.70 -17.35 0.18
C GLU A 143 4.64 -18.04 -0.71
N LEU A 144 3.99 -19.10 -0.24
CA LEU A 144 2.83 -19.68 -0.94
C LEU A 144 1.68 -18.66 -1.06
N LEU A 145 1.45 -17.85 -0.02
CA LEU A 145 0.35 -16.89 0.00
C LEU A 145 0.63 -15.70 -0.93
N TYR A 146 1.87 -15.20 -0.88
CA TYR A 146 2.24 -13.92 -1.49
C TYR A 146 3.04 -14.07 -2.80
N GLY A 147 3.44 -15.28 -3.18
CA GLY A 147 4.21 -15.58 -4.37
C GLY A 147 3.42 -15.44 -5.68
N HIS A 148 4.11 -15.54 -6.80
CA HIS A 148 3.52 -15.37 -8.12
C HIS A 148 2.56 -16.51 -8.51
N ARG A 149 1.38 -16.15 -9.05
CA ARG A 149 0.31 -17.11 -9.38
C ARG A 149 0.71 -18.19 -10.37
N LYS A 150 1.50 -17.83 -11.40
CA LYS A 150 2.02 -18.80 -12.37
C LYS A 150 2.92 -19.88 -11.75
N SER A 151 3.45 -19.64 -10.56
CA SER A 151 4.28 -20.59 -9.82
C SER A 151 3.47 -21.42 -8.81
N GLY A 152 2.13 -21.44 -8.92
CA GLY A 152 1.26 -22.19 -8.02
C GLY A 152 0.98 -21.53 -6.67
N CYS A 153 1.33 -20.25 -6.51
CA CYS A 153 1.07 -19.46 -5.32
C CYS A 153 -0.27 -18.69 -5.44
N PHE A 154 -0.76 -18.12 -4.34
CA PHE A 154 -1.99 -17.32 -4.38
C PHE A 154 -1.76 -15.91 -4.92
N GLY A 155 -0.64 -15.27 -4.58
CA GLY A 155 -0.40 -13.89 -4.97
C GLY A 155 -1.39 -12.92 -4.32
N VAL A 156 -1.73 -13.18 -3.06
CA VAL A 156 -2.43 -12.22 -2.21
C VAL A 156 -1.53 -10.98 -2.06
N PRO A 157 -2.05 -9.75 -2.15
CA PRO A 157 -1.25 -8.56 -1.87
C PRO A 157 -0.84 -8.50 -0.39
N ILE A 158 0.24 -7.77 -0.10
CA ILE A 158 0.68 -7.43 1.26
C ILE A 158 0.38 -5.95 1.43
N ALA A 159 -0.52 -5.59 2.34
CA ALA A 159 -1.01 -4.24 2.52
C ALA A 159 0.12 -3.24 2.83
N ALA A 160 1.09 -3.61 3.66
CA ALA A 160 2.22 -2.75 4.00
C ALA A 160 3.11 -2.45 2.78
N GLU A 161 3.36 -3.45 1.94
CA GLU A 161 4.06 -3.29 0.66
C GLU A 161 3.24 -2.47 -0.34
N GLU A 162 1.96 -2.80 -0.49
CA GLU A 162 1.04 -2.05 -1.36
C GLU A 162 0.95 -0.58 -0.97
N SER A 163 1.04 -0.26 0.33
CA SER A 163 1.06 1.11 0.82
C SER A 163 2.26 1.90 0.27
N ASP A 164 3.45 1.29 0.29
CA ASP A 164 4.67 1.88 -0.26
C ASP A 164 4.55 2.04 -1.78
N LEU A 165 4.15 0.98 -2.49
CA LEU A 165 4.01 0.99 -3.94
C LEU A 165 2.99 2.05 -4.40
N ASN A 166 1.87 2.21 -3.68
CA ASN A 166 0.86 3.22 -4.01
C ASN A 166 1.37 4.65 -3.81
N ARG A 167 2.22 4.92 -2.80
CA ARG A 167 2.86 6.23 -2.60
C ARG A 167 3.84 6.57 -3.72
N ILE A 168 4.71 5.62 -4.06
CA ILE A 168 5.67 5.76 -5.17
C ILE A 168 4.93 6.01 -6.48
N ASN A 169 3.94 5.18 -6.80
CA ASN A 169 3.15 5.32 -8.02
C ASN A 169 2.38 6.65 -8.07
N SER A 170 1.89 7.17 -6.93
CA SER A 170 1.17 8.44 -6.88
C SER A 170 2.10 9.61 -7.17
N ALA A 171 3.25 9.67 -6.49
CA ALA A 171 4.27 10.69 -6.73
C ALA A 171 4.77 10.65 -8.19
N PHE A 172 5.03 9.46 -8.72
CA PHE A 172 5.46 9.28 -10.11
C PHE A 172 4.40 9.85 -11.06
N LYS A 173 3.13 9.47 -10.86
CA LYS A 173 2.02 9.91 -11.73
C LYS A 173 1.72 11.41 -11.67
N LEU A 174 2.05 12.10 -10.56
CA LEU A 174 1.92 13.55 -10.46
C LEU A 174 2.94 14.26 -11.36
N LEU A 175 4.20 13.84 -11.32
CA LEU A 175 5.28 14.41 -12.14
C LEU A 175 5.08 14.23 -13.64
N ILE A 176 4.31 13.22 -14.04
CA ILE A 176 3.98 12.93 -15.44
C ILE A 176 2.47 12.97 -15.66
N SER A 177 1.79 13.92 -15.01
CA SER A 177 0.38 14.19 -15.27
C SER A 177 0.15 14.47 -16.77
N PRO A 178 -0.97 14.01 -17.38
CA PRO A 178 -1.31 14.43 -18.74
C PRO A 178 -1.63 15.93 -18.82
N ASP A 179 -2.02 16.52 -17.68
CA ASP A 179 -2.21 17.95 -17.52
C ASP A 179 -0.85 18.59 -17.21
N GLU A 180 -0.37 19.41 -18.14
CA GLU A 180 0.93 20.08 -18.08
C GLU A 180 1.06 21.01 -16.87
N LEU A 181 -0.01 21.75 -16.52
CA LEU A 181 0.00 22.63 -15.36
C LEU A 181 0.15 21.83 -14.06
N VAL A 182 -0.54 20.70 -13.95
CA VAL A 182 -0.40 19.81 -12.80
C VAL A 182 1.01 19.22 -12.72
N ALA A 183 1.60 18.82 -13.85
CA ALA A 183 2.96 18.28 -13.89
C ALA A 183 4.00 19.34 -13.49
N GLU A 184 3.87 20.56 -13.99
CA GLU A 184 4.75 21.69 -13.67
C GLU A 184 4.66 22.06 -12.18
N LEU A 185 3.43 22.19 -11.64
CA LEU A 185 3.21 22.47 -10.23
C LEU A 185 3.76 21.37 -9.33
N ALA A 186 3.60 20.10 -9.73
CA ALA A 186 4.16 18.97 -9.00
C ALA A 186 5.69 18.99 -8.99
N LEU A 187 6.33 19.26 -10.12
CA LEU A 187 7.79 19.37 -10.21
C LEU A 187 8.30 20.53 -9.34
N LYS A 188 7.64 21.69 -9.40
CA LYS A 188 7.99 22.86 -8.59
C LYS A 188 7.81 22.59 -7.10
N ASP A 189 6.75 21.88 -6.70
CA ASP A 189 6.53 21.49 -5.31
C ASP A 189 7.58 20.50 -4.80
N LEU A 190 8.01 19.55 -5.64
CA LEU A 190 9.13 18.67 -5.36
C LEU A 190 10.42 19.47 -5.18
N GLN A 191 10.78 20.34 -6.13
CA GLN A 191 11.96 21.20 -6.06
C GLN A 191 11.95 22.07 -4.79
N ASN A 192 10.80 22.64 -4.42
CA ASN A 192 10.66 23.40 -3.17
C ASN A 192 10.90 22.54 -1.93
N THR A 193 10.41 21.30 -1.94
CA THR A 193 10.63 20.34 -0.85
C THR A 193 12.11 19.99 -0.71
N VAL A 194 12.78 19.69 -1.83
CA VAL A 194 14.22 19.37 -1.86
C VAL A 194 15.07 20.58 -1.48
N SER A 195 14.75 21.76 -2.02
CA SER A 195 15.43 23.02 -1.72
C SER A 195 15.42 23.35 -0.24
N LYS A 196 14.27 23.15 0.44
CA LYS A 196 14.14 23.31 1.89
C LYS A 196 14.98 22.28 2.66
N ARG A 197 15.08 21.03 2.18
CA ARG A 197 15.90 19.99 2.82
C ARG A 197 17.40 20.27 2.68
N VAL A 198 17.86 20.52 1.46
CA VAL A 198 19.28 20.69 1.13
C VAL A 198 19.79 22.09 1.49
N ARG A 199 18.89 23.08 1.62
CA ARG A 199 19.16 24.51 1.85
C ARG A 199 19.90 25.18 0.68
N ARG A 200 19.53 24.82 -0.55
CA ARG A 200 20.07 25.37 -1.81
C ARG A 200 18.95 25.67 -2.81
N LYS A 201 19.15 26.62 -3.73
CA LYS A 201 18.12 27.03 -4.71
C LYS A 201 18.06 26.09 -5.93
N ASN A 202 19.21 25.77 -6.52
CA ASN A 202 19.29 24.85 -7.65
C ASN A 202 19.44 23.42 -7.11
N VAL A 203 18.44 22.58 -7.39
CA VAL A 203 18.31 21.22 -6.83
C VAL A 203 18.02 20.17 -7.88
N THR A 204 18.17 20.49 -9.17
CA THR A 204 17.85 19.57 -10.28
C THR A 204 18.62 18.25 -10.16
N ASP A 205 19.91 18.35 -9.79
CA ASP A 205 20.78 17.18 -9.62
C ASP A 205 20.47 16.41 -8.31
N ASP A 206 19.83 17.07 -7.34
CA ASP A 206 19.48 16.50 -6.04
C ASP A 206 18.16 15.71 -6.06
N LEU A 207 17.31 15.88 -7.09
CA LEU A 207 15.96 15.28 -7.13
C LEU A 207 16.02 13.75 -7.12
N SER A 208 16.94 13.16 -7.90
CA SER A 208 17.13 11.71 -8.00
C SER A 208 17.53 11.12 -6.66
N ASN A 209 18.56 11.69 -6.03
CA ASN A 209 19.10 11.22 -4.75
C ASN A 209 18.05 11.37 -3.64
N TYR A 210 17.36 12.51 -3.61
CA TYR A 210 16.33 12.77 -2.61
C TYR A 210 15.21 11.74 -2.71
N MET A 211 14.63 11.55 -3.90
CA MET A 211 13.50 10.63 -4.09
C MET A 211 13.90 9.16 -3.91
N SER A 212 15.16 8.82 -4.18
CA SER A 212 15.73 7.49 -3.92
C SER A 212 15.95 7.21 -2.42
N GLY A 213 15.86 8.24 -1.57
CA GLY A 213 16.08 8.10 -0.14
C GLY A 213 17.56 8.01 0.24
N ASP A 214 18.43 8.71 -0.49
CA ASP A 214 19.85 8.83 -0.17
C ASP A 214 20.05 9.41 1.25
N LEU A 215 20.85 8.71 2.05
CA LEU A 215 21.10 9.03 3.46
C LEU A 215 22.19 10.09 3.62
N GLU A 216 23.10 10.25 2.65
CA GLU A 216 24.14 11.30 2.69
C GLU A 216 23.48 12.69 2.66
N MET A 217 22.33 12.80 1.99
CA MET A 217 21.50 13.99 2.00
C MET A 217 20.90 14.33 3.36
N ASP A 218 20.99 13.44 4.35
CA ASP A 218 20.49 13.65 5.70
C ASP A 218 21.61 13.87 6.75
N GLU A 219 22.88 13.79 6.34
CA GLU A 219 24.01 14.06 7.25
C GLU A 219 23.95 15.48 7.84
N GLY A 220 24.09 15.57 9.17
CA GLY A 220 23.99 16.83 9.91
C GLY A 220 22.59 17.47 9.91
N ARG A 221 21.54 16.75 9.49
CA ARG A 221 20.16 17.25 9.42
C ARG A 221 19.23 16.40 10.32
N PRO A 222 18.11 16.97 10.80
CA PRO A 222 17.11 16.20 11.54
C PRO A 222 16.59 15.02 10.73
N ALA A 223 16.36 13.87 11.38
CA ALA A 223 15.94 12.62 10.74
C ALA A 223 14.63 12.75 9.93
N SER A 224 13.77 13.71 10.27
CA SER A 224 12.50 13.97 9.57
C SER A 224 12.42 15.38 9.00
N ASN A 225 11.58 15.55 7.97
CA ASN A 225 11.14 16.88 7.54
C ASN A 225 10.14 17.44 8.55
N HIS A 226 10.15 18.76 8.73
CA HIS A 226 9.21 19.44 9.63
C HIS A 226 7.74 19.25 9.22
N VAL A 227 7.47 19.02 7.92
CA VAL A 227 6.14 18.81 7.38
C VAL A 227 6.14 17.58 6.48
N SER A 228 5.20 16.68 6.69
CA SER A 228 4.96 15.54 5.80
C SER A 228 4.19 15.99 4.56
N ASN A 229 4.64 15.58 3.38
CA ASN A 229 3.95 15.82 2.11
C ASN A 229 4.09 14.60 1.18
N THR A 230 3.52 14.69 -0.02
CA THR A 230 3.54 13.60 -1.01
C THR A 230 4.94 13.11 -1.34
N TRP A 231 5.93 14.00 -1.40
CA TRP A 231 7.32 13.67 -1.73
C TRP A 231 8.05 13.02 -0.56
N THR A 232 7.83 13.50 0.66
CA THR A 232 8.45 12.89 1.86
C THR A 232 7.97 11.46 2.06
N VAL A 233 6.65 11.20 1.89
CA VAL A 233 6.10 9.85 2.04
C VAL A 233 6.53 8.93 0.89
N ALA A 234 6.68 9.45 -0.32
CA ALA A 234 7.18 8.70 -1.46
C ALA A 234 8.67 8.38 -1.32
N ARG A 235 9.51 9.33 -0.85
CA ARG A 235 10.92 9.11 -0.51
C ARG A 235 11.08 7.97 0.49
N SER A 236 10.35 8.01 1.61
CA SER A 236 10.43 6.93 2.61
C SER A 236 9.96 5.58 2.04
N ALA A 237 8.92 5.57 1.21
CA ALA A 237 8.46 4.36 0.55
C ALA A 237 9.51 3.81 -0.45
N SER A 238 10.13 4.68 -1.24
CA SER A 238 11.18 4.33 -2.19
C SER A 238 12.42 3.76 -1.52
N SER A 239 12.86 4.37 -0.41
CA SER A 239 13.97 3.84 0.41
C SER A 239 13.66 2.42 0.92
N ARG A 240 12.48 2.21 1.51
CA ARG A 240 12.05 0.89 2.01
C ARG A 240 11.96 -0.17 0.92
N GLN A 241 11.45 0.21 -0.26
CA GLN A 241 11.28 -0.69 -1.41
C GLN A 241 12.53 -0.78 -2.28
N LYS A 242 13.60 -0.04 -1.97
CA LYS A 242 14.82 0.07 -2.79
C LYS A 242 14.53 0.44 -4.25
N VAL A 243 13.59 1.37 -4.44
CA VAL A 243 13.26 1.95 -5.75
C VAL A 243 14.08 3.20 -5.95
N ILE A 244 14.93 3.19 -6.97
CA ILE A 244 15.80 4.33 -7.31
C ILE A 244 15.08 5.19 -8.35
N TRP A 245 15.14 6.50 -8.15
CA TRP A 245 14.63 7.49 -9.09
C TRP A 245 15.78 8.07 -9.89
N SER A 246 15.55 8.31 -11.17
CA SER A 246 16.42 9.13 -12.00
C SER A 246 15.60 10.12 -12.81
N PHE A 247 16.15 11.29 -13.09
CA PHE A 247 15.54 12.28 -13.96
C PHE A 247 16.39 12.41 -15.22
N SER A 248 15.82 12.13 -16.38
CA SER A 248 16.47 12.29 -17.69
C SER A 248 15.65 13.29 -18.48
N ASP A 249 16.27 14.40 -18.91
CA ASP A 249 15.61 15.49 -19.63
C ASP A 249 14.36 16.01 -18.89
N GLY A 250 14.44 16.11 -17.55
CA GLY A 250 13.33 16.54 -16.69
C GLY A 250 12.23 15.49 -16.47
N LEU A 251 12.30 14.32 -17.11
CA LEU A 251 11.32 13.25 -16.96
C LEU A 251 11.79 12.19 -15.94
N PRO A 252 10.92 11.78 -15.00
CA PRO A 252 11.28 10.78 -14.01
C PRO A 252 11.28 9.37 -14.61
N GLN A 253 12.21 8.55 -14.16
CA GLN A 253 12.25 7.11 -14.39
C GLN A 253 12.45 6.39 -13.05
N LEU A 254 11.90 5.19 -12.93
CA LEU A 254 12.08 4.33 -11.76
C LEU A 254 12.93 3.13 -12.13
N HIS A 255 13.91 2.82 -11.30
CA HIS A 255 14.72 1.63 -11.37
C HIS A 255 14.40 0.74 -10.18
N PHE A 256 14.06 -0.51 -10.46
CA PHE A 256 13.80 -1.51 -9.44
C PHE A 256 14.49 -2.80 -9.84
N LYS A 257 15.62 -3.09 -9.20
CA LYS A 257 16.54 -4.16 -9.62
C LYS A 257 16.97 -3.95 -11.08
N GLU A 258 16.80 -4.96 -11.93
CA GLU A 258 17.06 -4.88 -13.36
C GLU A 258 15.96 -4.18 -14.19
N LEU A 259 14.84 -3.79 -13.57
CA LEU A 259 13.71 -3.19 -14.28
C LEU A 259 13.84 -1.68 -14.35
N VAL A 260 13.63 -1.14 -15.55
CA VAL A 260 13.55 0.31 -15.81
C VAL A 260 12.13 0.66 -16.24
N ILE A 261 11.49 1.56 -15.49
CA ILE A 261 10.12 2.02 -15.74
C ILE A 261 10.16 3.49 -16.17
N LYS A 262 10.02 3.72 -17.47
CA LYS A 262 9.98 5.04 -18.09
C LYS A 262 8.63 5.72 -17.90
N SER A 263 8.58 7.06 -18.05
CA SER A 263 7.36 7.87 -18.04
C SER A 263 6.25 7.33 -18.94
N SER A 264 6.59 6.83 -20.14
CA SER A 264 5.63 6.24 -21.08
C SER A 264 4.90 5.00 -20.52
N SER A 265 5.51 4.30 -19.55
CA SER A 265 4.96 3.10 -18.91
C SER A 265 4.22 3.40 -17.60
N ARG A 266 3.74 4.63 -17.40
CA ARG A 266 3.09 5.10 -16.16
C ARG A 266 1.97 4.21 -15.62
N ARG A 267 1.22 3.55 -16.49
CA ARG A 267 0.09 2.69 -16.09
C ARG A 267 0.57 1.37 -15.47
N LYS A 268 1.83 0.99 -15.72
CA LYS A 268 2.41 -0.30 -15.34
C LYS A 268 3.25 -0.24 -14.06
N VAL A 269 3.55 0.93 -13.49
CA VAL A 269 4.44 1.08 -12.30
C VAL A 269 4.11 0.08 -11.19
N LEU A 270 2.88 0.12 -10.66
CA LEU A 270 2.43 -0.80 -9.61
C LEU A 270 2.50 -2.26 -10.05
N PHE A 271 1.99 -2.55 -11.25
CA PHE A 271 1.94 -3.91 -11.76
C PHE A 271 3.33 -4.51 -11.91
N THR A 272 4.27 -3.79 -12.52
CA THR A 272 5.62 -4.25 -12.81
C THR A 272 6.39 -4.57 -11.52
N ILE A 273 6.44 -3.64 -10.57
CA ILE A 273 7.18 -3.83 -9.31
C ILE A 273 6.54 -4.95 -8.47
N ARG A 274 5.21 -4.92 -8.30
CA ARG A 274 4.47 -5.96 -7.58
C ARG A 274 4.69 -7.34 -8.19
N ASN A 275 4.65 -7.44 -9.52
CA ASN A 275 4.83 -8.70 -10.20
C ASN A 275 6.23 -9.27 -9.97
N ARG A 276 7.26 -8.42 -9.98
CA ARG A 276 8.64 -8.81 -9.70
C ARG A 276 8.80 -9.30 -8.25
N LEU A 277 8.29 -8.56 -7.28
CA LEU A 277 8.30 -8.96 -5.86
C LEU A 277 7.61 -10.32 -5.64
N ARG A 278 6.49 -10.57 -6.33
CA ARG A 278 5.82 -11.88 -6.31
C ARG A 278 6.66 -12.99 -6.92
N GLN A 279 7.38 -12.72 -8.00
CA GLN A 279 8.28 -13.70 -8.61
C GLN A 279 9.44 -14.03 -7.67
N ASP A 280 10.03 -13.03 -7.02
CA ASP A 280 11.10 -13.25 -6.04
C ASP A 280 10.64 -14.16 -4.90
N ARG A 281 9.44 -13.91 -4.35
CA ARG A 281 8.84 -14.78 -3.33
C ARG A 281 8.59 -16.19 -3.83
N ALA A 282 8.15 -16.36 -5.06
CA ALA A 282 7.99 -17.69 -5.65
C ALA A 282 9.32 -18.42 -5.78
N LEU A 283 10.41 -17.73 -6.17
CA LEU A 283 11.75 -18.32 -6.19
C LEU A 283 12.22 -18.73 -4.79
N VAL A 284 11.94 -17.91 -3.77
CA VAL A 284 12.22 -18.25 -2.36
C VAL A 284 11.41 -19.47 -1.92
N LEU A 285 10.16 -19.63 -2.37
CA LEU A 285 9.39 -20.84 -2.09
C LEU A 285 10.05 -22.08 -2.70
N LEU A 286 10.40 -22.01 -3.99
CA LEU A 286 11.01 -23.12 -4.73
C LEU A 286 12.35 -23.55 -4.15
N SER A 287 13.13 -22.62 -3.59
CA SER A 287 14.42 -22.95 -2.98
C SER A 287 14.32 -23.57 -1.57
N LYS A 288 13.13 -23.63 -0.95
CA LYS A 288 12.97 -24.25 0.37
C LYS A 288 13.12 -25.79 0.25
N PRO A 289 14.07 -26.41 0.98
CA PRO A 289 14.38 -27.84 0.83
C PRO A 289 13.19 -28.78 1.02
N HIS A 290 12.28 -28.42 1.93
CA HIS A 290 11.11 -29.23 2.25
C HIS A 290 9.84 -28.69 1.59
N GLN A 291 9.39 -27.50 2.00
CA GLN A 291 8.11 -26.93 1.55
C GLN A 291 8.10 -26.48 0.07
N GLY A 292 9.27 -26.36 -0.57
CA GLY A 292 9.41 -26.01 -1.99
C GLY A 292 9.41 -27.20 -2.94
N LYS A 293 9.65 -28.43 -2.44
CA LYS A 293 9.95 -29.61 -3.26
C LYS A 293 8.85 -29.96 -4.27
N VAL A 294 7.59 -29.92 -3.85
CA VAL A 294 6.44 -30.19 -4.74
C VAL A 294 6.11 -28.96 -5.59
N MET A 295 6.43 -27.77 -5.09
CA MET A 295 6.11 -26.52 -5.77
C MET A 295 6.85 -26.36 -7.10
N GLU A 296 8.02 -26.99 -7.27
CA GLU A 296 8.73 -27.06 -8.54
C GLU A 296 7.87 -27.71 -9.64
N CYS A 297 7.26 -28.86 -9.34
CA CYS A 297 6.35 -29.54 -10.25
C CYS A 297 5.07 -28.72 -10.48
N VAL A 298 4.49 -28.14 -9.42
CA VAL A 298 3.29 -27.28 -9.53
C VAL A 298 3.55 -26.09 -10.47
N ALA A 299 4.74 -25.49 -10.40
CA ALA A 299 5.11 -24.32 -11.20
C ALA A 299 5.31 -24.62 -12.69
N GLN A 300 5.43 -25.89 -13.10
CA GLN A 300 5.61 -26.28 -14.51
C GLN A 300 4.34 -26.08 -15.35
N SER A 301 3.15 -26.08 -14.74
CA SER A 301 1.89 -25.95 -15.46
C SER A 301 0.89 -25.04 -14.73
N PRO A 302 0.32 -24.03 -15.41
CA PRO A 302 -0.78 -23.23 -14.86
C PRO A 302 -2.01 -24.06 -14.46
N ALA A 303 -2.21 -25.23 -15.08
CA ALA A 303 -3.29 -26.16 -14.73
C ALA A 303 -3.20 -26.59 -13.25
N SER A 304 -2.01 -26.59 -12.66
CA SER A 304 -1.82 -26.91 -11.24
C SER A 304 -2.44 -25.89 -10.29
N ALA A 305 -2.88 -24.72 -10.74
CA ALA A 305 -3.48 -23.68 -9.90
C ALA A 305 -4.84 -23.17 -10.41
N HIS A 306 -5.44 -23.84 -11.41
CA HIS A 306 -6.66 -23.37 -12.07
C HIS A 306 -7.84 -23.16 -11.11
N PHE A 307 -7.94 -23.99 -10.06
CA PHE A 307 -9.05 -24.04 -9.12
C PHE A 307 -8.98 -23.02 -7.98
N PHE A 308 -7.90 -22.25 -7.86
CA PHE A 308 -7.65 -21.44 -6.65
C PHE A 308 -8.72 -20.36 -6.39
N TYR A 309 -9.42 -19.92 -7.43
CA TYR A 309 -10.30 -18.74 -7.37
C TYR A 309 -11.74 -19.02 -7.79
N ASN A 310 -11.97 -19.98 -8.68
CA ASN A 310 -13.31 -20.44 -9.06
C ASN A 310 -13.74 -21.69 -8.29
N GLY A 311 -12.79 -22.48 -7.77
CA GLY A 311 -13.06 -23.78 -7.17
C GLY A 311 -13.39 -24.86 -8.19
N ASP A 312 -13.26 -24.58 -9.47
CA ASP A 312 -13.64 -25.51 -10.53
C ASP A 312 -12.83 -26.79 -10.41
N PHE A 313 -13.49 -27.92 -10.63
CA PHE A 313 -12.89 -29.26 -10.56
C PHE A 313 -12.18 -29.60 -9.23
N THR A 314 -12.53 -28.93 -8.12
CA THR A 314 -11.99 -29.20 -6.79
C THR A 314 -13.09 -29.43 -5.77
N ARG A 315 -13.02 -30.56 -5.05
CA ARG A 315 -13.97 -30.84 -3.96
C ARG A 315 -13.51 -30.13 -2.68
N PHE A 316 -14.46 -29.85 -1.79
CA PHE A 316 -14.14 -29.32 -0.45
C PHE A 316 -13.20 -30.23 0.35
N SER A 317 -13.32 -31.56 0.16
CA SER A 317 -12.39 -32.54 0.74
C SER A 317 -10.96 -32.33 0.26
N ASP A 318 -10.78 -32.03 -1.02
CA ASP A 318 -9.46 -31.90 -1.64
C ASP A 318 -8.79 -30.60 -1.20
N TRP A 319 -9.57 -29.51 -1.13
CA TRP A 319 -9.10 -28.22 -0.61
C TRP A 319 -8.49 -28.32 0.79
N ARG A 320 -9.05 -29.17 1.67
CA ARG A 320 -8.61 -29.34 3.06
C ARG A 320 -7.20 -29.90 3.22
N PHE A 321 -6.64 -30.55 2.21
CA PHE A 321 -5.32 -31.17 2.32
C PHE A 321 -4.37 -30.84 1.17
N ILE A 322 -4.84 -30.37 0.01
CA ILE A 322 -4.01 -30.13 -1.17
C ILE A 322 -2.84 -29.18 -0.91
N PHE A 323 -3.05 -28.08 -0.17
CA PHE A 323 -2.00 -27.11 0.12
C PHE A 323 -0.99 -27.63 1.13
N LYS A 324 -1.46 -28.37 2.15
CA LYS A 324 -0.56 -29.10 3.05
C LYS A 324 0.29 -30.10 2.27
N ALA A 325 -0.31 -30.86 1.36
CA ALA A 325 0.41 -31.81 0.51
C ALA A 325 1.51 -31.12 -0.32
N ARG A 326 1.20 -29.98 -0.93
CA ARG A 326 2.15 -29.17 -1.71
C ARG A 326 3.31 -28.62 -0.89
N LEU A 327 3.08 -28.29 0.37
CA LEU A 327 4.14 -27.86 1.28
C LEU A 327 4.80 -29.03 2.02
N GLY A 328 4.40 -30.28 1.73
CA GLY A 328 4.84 -31.46 2.45
C GLY A 328 4.34 -31.54 3.90
N LEU A 329 3.41 -30.70 4.33
CA LEU A 329 2.94 -30.56 5.72
C LEU A 329 1.82 -31.55 6.10
N LEU A 330 1.66 -32.65 5.36
CA LEU A 330 0.69 -33.67 5.74
C LEU A 330 1.19 -34.45 6.97
N PRO A 331 0.32 -34.80 7.92
CA PRO A 331 0.69 -35.52 9.15
C PRO A 331 0.94 -37.02 8.90
N LEU A 332 1.91 -37.34 8.04
CA LEU A 332 2.29 -38.70 7.67
C LEU A 332 3.26 -39.29 8.71
N ASN A 333 3.26 -40.61 8.89
CA ASN A 333 4.17 -41.31 9.82
C ASN A 333 5.65 -41.09 9.46
N GLY A 334 5.98 -41.01 8.16
CA GLY A 334 7.35 -40.73 7.70
C GLY A 334 7.76 -39.25 7.74
N ALA A 335 6.93 -38.34 8.27
CA ALA A 335 7.27 -36.93 8.32
C ALA A 335 8.43 -36.68 9.33
N PRO A 336 9.47 -35.91 8.95
CA PRO A 336 10.65 -35.73 9.81
C PRO A 336 10.35 -35.00 11.13
N TRP A 337 9.32 -34.15 11.18
CA TRP A 337 8.87 -33.45 12.40
C TRP A 337 7.86 -34.23 13.24
N LYS A 338 7.43 -35.42 12.83
CA LYS A 338 6.46 -36.20 13.59
C LYS A 338 7.17 -37.06 14.62
N GLU A 339 6.81 -36.84 15.89
CA GLU A 339 7.21 -37.69 17.01
C GLU A 339 6.28 -38.92 17.11
N GLY A 340 6.82 -40.05 17.56
CA GLY A 340 6.08 -41.31 17.71
C GLY A 340 6.29 -42.30 16.55
N ASP A 341 5.33 -43.19 16.35
CA ASP A 341 5.44 -44.32 15.42
C ASP A 341 5.59 -43.85 13.95
N LYS A 342 6.75 -44.20 13.38
CA LYS A 342 7.12 -43.93 11.98
C LYS A 342 6.85 -45.10 11.04
N SER A 343 6.30 -46.20 11.55
CA SER A 343 5.95 -47.38 10.76
C SER A 343 4.94 -47.03 9.67
N CYS A 344 5.03 -47.70 8.53
CA CYS A 344 4.01 -47.58 7.49
C CYS A 344 2.75 -48.33 7.97
N ARG A 345 1.61 -47.64 8.08
CA ARG A 345 0.30 -48.21 8.50
C ARG A 345 -0.23 -49.38 7.65
N ARG A 346 0.44 -49.69 6.54
CA ARG A 346 0.09 -50.78 5.61
C ARG A 346 1.10 -51.93 5.68
N CYS A 347 2.26 -51.69 6.27
CA CYS A 347 3.34 -52.68 6.46
C CYS A 347 3.39 -53.22 7.90
N THR A 348 2.67 -52.57 8.81
CA THR A 348 2.22 -53.10 10.11
C THR A 348 0.77 -53.53 9.99
#